data_AF-F6HJ33-F1
#
_entry.id   AF-F6HJ33-F1
#
_cell.length_a   1.000
_cell.length_b   1.000
_cell.length_c   1.000
_cell.angle_alpha   90.00
_cell.angle_beta   90.00
_cell.angle_gamma   90.00
#
_symmetry.space_group_name_H-M   'P 1'
#
loop_
_entity.id
_entity.type
_entity.pdbx_description
1 polymer ?
#
loop_
_entity_poly.entity_id
_entity_poly.type
_entity_poly.pdbx_seq_one_letter_code
_entity_poly.pdbx_strand_id
1 'polypeptide(L)'
;MTSLKKHHDKSAFSGKALLYLNRHQTEEWKGWMQVLFLMYHYFAAAEIYNAIHVFIAAYVWMTGFGNFSYYYIRKDFSLARFTQMMWRLNLFVAFCCIVLNNDFMLYYMCPMHTLFTLMVYATLAFKLIKVPKRRPMDPHKKGMPETEFFAEYGEASRYQVQEVVGKGSYGVVGSVIDTHTGEKVAIKKINDVFEHVSDATRILREIKLLRLLRHPDIVEIKHIMLPPSRREFRDIYIVF
;
A
#
# COMPACT_ATOMS: atom_id res chain seq x y z
N MET A 1 31.14 -0.35 28.93
CA MET A 1 31.07 -1.48 27.97
C MET A 1 29.68 -2.10 28.05
N THR A 2 28.72 -1.61 27.26
CA THR A 2 27.42 -2.26 27.05
C THR A 2 27.01 -2.00 25.62
N SER A 3 27.14 -3.04 24.79
CA SER A 3 26.86 -3.04 23.36
C SER A 3 25.34 -2.96 23.14
N LEU A 4 24.85 -1.78 22.76
CA LEU A 4 23.50 -1.60 22.22
C LEU A 4 23.48 -2.19 20.80
N LYS A 5 23.09 -3.46 20.69
CA LYS A 5 22.75 -4.08 19.41
C LYS A 5 21.56 -3.32 18.80
N LYS A 6 21.85 -2.49 17.80
CA LYS A 6 20.88 -1.87 16.92
C LYS A 6 20.14 -3.00 16.17
N HIS A 7 18.88 -3.23 16.52
CA HIS A 7 18.01 -4.15 15.78
C HIS A 7 17.88 -3.64 14.34
N HIS A 8 18.57 -4.30 13.41
CA HIS A 8 18.37 -4.13 11.97
C HIS A 8 17.11 -4.90 11.56
N ASP A 9 15.94 -4.36 11.90
CA ASP A 9 14.72 -4.75 11.20
C ASP A 9 14.81 -4.19 9.79
N LYS A 10 15.16 -5.06 8.84
CA LYS A 10 15.00 -4.81 7.41
C LYS A 10 13.52 -4.61 7.17
N SER A 11 13.07 -3.37 7.14
CA SER A 11 11.75 -3.01 6.67
C SER A 11 11.60 -3.52 5.25
N ALA A 12 10.80 -4.58 5.09
CA ALA A 12 10.43 -5.14 3.80
C ALA A 12 9.60 -4.09 3.02
N PHE A 13 10.29 -3.14 2.41
CA PHE A 13 9.72 -2.12 1.54
C PHE A 13 9.51 -2.74 0.15
N SER A 14 8.64 -3.74 0.08
CA SER A 14 8.20 -4.35 -1.17
C SER A 14 6.80 -3.82 -1.50
N GLY A 15 6.71 -2.98 -2.54
CA GLY A 15 5.48 -2.67 -3.26
C GLY A 15 4.39 -1.98 -2.43
N LYS A 16 4.46 -0.66 -2.28
CA LYS A 16 3.28 0.10 -1.84
C LYS A 16 2.26 0.12 -2.97
N ALA A 17 1.31 -0.82 -2.94
CA ALA A 17 -0.02 -0.61 -3.50
C ALA A 17 -0.53 0.74 -2.97
N LEU A 18 -1.17 1.53 -3.82
CA LEU A 18 -1.79 2.80 -3.46
C LEU A 18 -2.65 2.59 -2.18
N LEU A 19 -2.13 2.96 -1.01
CA LEU A 19 -2.82 2.81 0.27
C LEU A 19 -3.84 3.93 0.33
N TYR A 20 -5.04 3.69 -0.20
CA TYR A 20 -6.16 4.64 -0.21
C TYR A 20 -6.51 5.15 1.21
N LEU A 21 -6.27 4.34 2.24
CA LEU A 21 -6.24 4.75 3.65
C LEU A 21 -4.93 4.30 4.29
N ASN A 22 -4.26 5.19 5.04
CA ASN A 22 -3.08 4.81 5.80
C ASN A 22 -3.46 3.89 6.97
N ARG A 23 -2.92 2.68 6.99
CA ARG A 23 -3.24 1.65 7.99
C ARG A 23 -3.06 2.14 9.41
N HIS A 24 -1.99 2.89 9.70
CA HIS A 24 -1.75 3.38 11.06
C HIS A 24 -2.90 4.27 11.54
N GLN A 25 -3.29 5.23 10.71
CA GLN A 25 -4.40 6.13 11.01
C GLN A 25 -5.71 5.36 11.16
N THR A 26 -5.99 4.40 10.29
CA THR A 26 -7.21 3.58 10.40
C THR A 26 -7.25 2.75 11.69
N GLU A 27 -6.12 2.21 12.15
CA GLU A 27 -6.05 1.51 13.45
C GLU A 27 -6.25 2.47 14.63
N GLU A 28 -5.67 3.66 14.58
CA GLU A 28 -5.87 4.70 15.62
C GLU A 28 -7.33 5.13 15.70
N TRP A 29 -7.96 5.45 14.57
CA TRP A 29 -9.37 5.84 14.49
C TRP A 29 -10.29 4.73 15.03
N LYS A 30 -9.99 3.47 14.71
CA LYS A 30 -10.71 2.32 15.27
C LYS A 30 -10.56 2.24 16.79
N GLY A 31 -9.36 2.46 17.33
CA GLY A 31 -9.13 2.50 18.77
C GLY A 31 -9.96 3.58 19.47
N TRP A 32 -9.98 4.79 18.91
CA TRP A 32 -10.79 5.89 19.44
C TRP A 32 -12.30 5.59 19.40
N MET A 33 -12.78 4.98 18.32
CA MET A 33 -14.17 4.54 18.23
C MET A 33 -14.52 3.54 19.32
N GLN A 34 -13.63 2.59 19.66
CA GLN A 34 -13.86 1.63 20.74
C GLN A 34 -13.96 2.30 22.11
N VAL A 35 -13.13 3.32 22.38
CA VAL A 35 -13.23 4.12 23.62
C VAL A 35 -14.59 4.82 23.69
N LEU A 36 -15.05 5.41 22.59
CA LEU A 36 -16.36 6.06 22.53
C LEU A 36 -17.52 5.07 22.73
N PHE A 37 -17.43 3.86 22.17
CA PHE A 37 -18.42 2.81 22.41
C PHE A 37 -18.48 2.40 23.87
N LEU A 38 -17.33 2.25 24.53
CA LEU A 38 -17.28 1.93 25.95
C LEU A 38 -17.86 3.05 26.81
N MET A 39 -17.49 4.30 26.53
CA MET A 39 -18.01 5.47 27.25
C MET A 39 -19.54 5.60 27.09
N TYR A 40 -20.06 5.41 25.87
CA TYR A 40 -21.50 5.46 25.63
C TYR A 40 -22.28 4.46 26.50
N HIS A 41 -21.82 3.20 26.56
CA HIS A 41 -22.47 2.17 27.38
C HIS A 41 -22.27 2.41 28.88
N TYR A 42 -21.12 2.95 29.30
CA TYR A 42 -20.84 3.27 30.71
C TYR A 42 -21.71 4.41 31.24
N PHE A 43 -21.88 5.48 30.46
CA PHE A 43 -22.65 6.67 30.86
C PHE A 43 -24.13 6.62 30.49
N ALA A 44 -24.57 5.60 29.73
CA ALA A 44 -25.95 5.45 29.24
C ALA A 44 -26.47 6.73 28.53
N ALA A 45 -25.59 7.44 27.83
CA ALA A 45 -25.88 8.76 27.26
C ALA A 45 -26.72 8.65 25.97
N ALA A 46 -28.04 8.57 26.11
CA ALA A 46 -28.99 8.39 25.01
C ALA A 46 -28.90 9.47 23.92
N GLU A 47 -28.48 10.69 24.27
CA GLU A 47 -28.36 11.83 23.34
C GLU A 47 -27.37 11.58 22.18
N ILE A 48 -26.36 10.73 22.39
CA ILE A 48 -25.29 10.47 21.41
C ILE A 48 -25.56 9.19 20.61
N TYR A 49 -26.73 8.55 20.78
CA TYR A 49 -27.07 7.26 20.16
C TYR A 49 -26.88 7.25 18.63
N ASN A 50 -27.41 8.26 17.93
CA ASN A 50 -27.30 8.35 16.48
C ASN A 50 -25.84 8.49 16.01
N ALA A 51 -25.02 9.26 16.75
CA ALA A 51 -23.61 9.44 16.42
C ALA A 51 -22.81 8.15 16.65
N ILE A 52 -23.11 7.41 17.73
CA ILE A 52 -22.51 6.11 18.01
C ILE A 52 -22.84 5.11 16.90
N HIS A 53 -24.07 5.09 16.41
CA HIS A 53 -24.47 4.24 15.28
C HIS A 53 -23.70 4.57 13.98
N VAL A 54 -23.46 5.86 13.70
CA VAL A 54 -22.62 6.27 12.57
C VAL A 54 -21.18 5.77 12.74
N PHE A 55 -20.62 5.86 13.95
CA PHE A 55 -19.28 5.34 14.23
C PHE A 55 -19.21 3.81 14.16
N ILE A 56 -20.24 3.08 14.60
CA ILE A 56 -20.33 1.63 14.44
C ILE A 56 -20.33 1.26 12.95
N ALA A 57 -21.15 1.92 12.15
CA ALA A 57 -21.19 1.69 10.71
C ALA A 57 -19.84 1.97 10.04
N ALA A 58 -19.18 3.08 10.40
CA ALA A 58 -17.85 3.42 9.91
C ALA A 58 -16.80 2.38 10.35
N TYR A 59 -16.85 1.91 11.59
CA TYR A 59 -15.93 0.93 12.16
C TYR A 59 -16.03 -0.43 11.44
N VAL A 60 -17.26 -0.92 11.21
CA VAL A 60 -17.53 -2.14 10.45
C VAL A 60 -17.05 -1.97 9.00
N TRP A 61 -17.37 -0.84 8.37
CA TRP A 61 -16.95 -0.53 6.99
C TRP A 61 -15.43 -0.53 6.85
N MET A 62 -14.70 0.18 7.71
CA MET A 62 -13.24 0.25 7.68
C MET A 62 -12.61 -1.15 7.85
N THR A 63 -13.20 -1.98 8.70
CA THR A 63 -12.72 -3.34 8.92
C THR A 63 -12.89 -4.21 7.68
N GLY A 64 -14.06 -4.19 7.04
CA GLY A 64 -14.24 -4.95 5.80
C GLY A 64 -13.50 -4.34 4.60
N PHE A 65 -13.29 -3.03 4.54
CA PHE A 65 -12.40 -2.41 3.54
C PHE A 65 -10.95 -2.88 3.72
N GLY A 66 -10.47 -3.01 4.96
CA GLY A 66 -9.17 -3.58 5.26
C GLY A 66 -9.04 -5.03 4.78
N ASN A 67 -10.06 -5.86 5.08
CA ASN A 67 -10.13 -7.24 4.61
C ASN A 67 -10.21 -7.32 3.07
N PHE A 68 -11.05 -6.50 2.46
CA PHE A 68 -11.19 -6.40 1.00
C PHE A 68 -9.85 -6.03 0.35
N SER A 69 -9.18 -4.98 0.84
CA SER A 69 -7.88 -4.53 0.34
C SER A 69 -6.84 -5.64 0.43
N TYR A 70 -6.79 -6.35 1.56
CA TYR A 70 -5.92 -7.51 1.75
C TYR A 70 -6.20 -8.59 0.70
N TYR A 71 -7.43 -9.10 0.61
CA TYR A 71 -7.79 -10.18 -0.31
C TYR A 71 -7.65 -9.78 -1.78
N TYR A 72 -7.96 -8.52 -2.11
CA TYR A 72 -7.85 -7.99 -3.47
C TYR A 72 -6.40 -7.88 -3.94
N ILE A 73 -5.49 -7.42 -3.07
CA ILE A 73 -4.07 -7.21 -3.39
C ILE A 73 -3.29 -8.52 -3.29
N ARG A 74 -3.42 -9.25 -2.17
CA ARG A 74 -2.62 -10.46 -1.89
C ARG A 74 -3.08 -11.67 -2.68
N LYS A 75 -4.34 -11.70 -3.13
CA LYS A 75 -4.99 -12.86 -3.80
C LYS A 75 -4.90 -14.16 -2.99
N ASP A 76 -4.64 -14.06 -1.68
CA ASP A 76 -4.52 -15.19 -0.77
C ASP A 76 -5.87 -15.44 -0.10
N PHE A 77 -6.59 -16.46 -0.59
CA PHE A 77 -7.87 -16.92 -0.06
C PHE A 77 -7.70 -18.16 0.83
N SER A 78 -6.54 -18.32 1.48
CA SER A 78 -6.32 -19.45 2.39
C SER A 78 -7.33 -19.46 3.53
N LEU A 79 -8.08 -20.56 3.63
CA LEU A 79 -9.05 -20.80 4.70
C LEU A 79 -8.39 -20.73 6.08
N ALA A 80 -7.12 -21.15 6.21
CA ALA A 80 -6.40 -21.12 7.47
C ALA A 80 -6.24 -19.69 8.03
N ARG A 81 -5.97 -18.71 7.16
CA ARG A 81 -5.85 -17.30 7.55
C ARG A 81 -7.19 -16.68 7.92
N PHE A 82 -8.23 -17.04 7.17
CA PHE A 82 -9.60 -16.65 7.47
C PHE A 82 -10.03 -17.16 8.85
N THR A 83 -9.84 -18.45 9.12
CA THR A 83 -10.17 -19.07 10.41
C THR A 83 -9.38 -18.45 11.56
N GLN A 84 -8.09 -18.16 11.38
CA GLN A 84 -7.29 -17.46 12.39
C GLN A 84 -7.85 -16.07 12.73
N MET A 85 -8.32 -15.33 11.73
CA MET A 85 -8.92 -14.01 11.94
C MET A 85 -10.27 -14.11 12.66
N MET A 86 -11.13 -15.05 12.26
CA MET A 86 -12.41 -15.30 12.92
C MET A 86 -12.24 -15.77 14.36
N TRP A 87 -11.25 -16.63 14.61
CA TRP A 87 -10.89 -17.08 15.95
C TRP A 87 -10.49 -15.90 16.84
N ARG A 88 -9.56 -15.06 16.38
CA ARG A 88 -9.10 -13.89 17.16
C ARG A 88 -10.25 -12.92 17.49
N LEU A 89 -11.20 -12.74 16.58
CA LEU A 89 -12.32 -11.81 16.74
C LEU A 89 -13.38 -12.34 17.73
N ASN A 90 -13.71 -13.64 17.64
CA ASN A 90 -14.85 -14.21 18.36
C ASN A 90 -14.47 -14.93 19.67
N LEU A 91 -13.21 -15.35 19.86
CA LEU A 91 -12.82 -16.21 20.98
C LEU A 91 -13.17 -15.59 22.34
N PHE A 92 -12.75 -14.34 22.56
CA PHE A 92 -12.97 -13.67 23.84
C PHE A 92 -14.46 -13.43 24.12
N VAL A 93 -15.21 -13.02 23.10
CA VAL A 93 -16.65 -12.77 23.21
C VAL A 93 -17.41 -14.07 23.48
N ALA A 94 -17.07 -15.15 22.78
CA ALA A 94 -17.66 -16.47 23.02
C ALA A 94 -17.39 -16.95 24.45
N PHE A 95 -16.17 -16.77 24.95
CA PHE A 95 -15.82 -17.07 26.33
C PHE A 95 -16.64 -16.24 27.33
N CYS A 96 -16.76 -14.93 27.12
CA CYS A 96 -17.60 -14.06 27.96
C CYS A 96 -19.08 -14.49 27.94
N CYS A 97 -19.63 -14.84 26.78
CA CYS A 97 -21.02 -15.29 26.68
C CYS A 97 -21.26 -16.57 27.51
N ILE A 98 -20.32 -17.52 27.45
CA ILE A 98 -20.38 -18.77 28.21
C ILE A 98 -20.27 -18.51 29.72
N VAL A 99 -19.30 -17.70 30.14
CA VAL A 99 -19.03 -17.44 31.57
C VAL A 99 -20.13 -16.59 32.21
N LEU A 100 -20.65 -15.59 31.50
CA LEU A 100 -21.67 -14.68 32.03
C LEU A 100 -23.09 -15.16 31.75
N ASN A 101 -23.28 -16.28 31.05
CA ASN A 101 -24.59 -16.77 30.58
C ASN A 101 -25.41 -15.69 29.86
N ASN A 102 -24.73 -14.90 29.01
CA ASN A 102 -25.31 -13.81 28.25
C ASN A 102 -25.50 -14.20 26.78
N ASP A 103 -26.53 -13.66 26.16
CA ASP A 103 -26.76 -13.81 24.73
C ASP A 103 -25.65 -13.16 23.90
N PHE A 104 -25.22 -13.86 22.84
CA PHE A 104 -24.18 -13.37 21.93
C PHE A 104 -24.55 -12.05 21.24
N MET A 105 -25.84 -11.80 21.03
CA MET A 105 -26.34 -10.56 20.43
C MET A 105 -26.13 -9.33 21.32
N LEU A 106 -25.92 -9.51 22.63
CA LEU A 106 -25.53 -8.42 23.53
C LEU A 106 -24.18 -7.80 23.10
N TYR A 107 -23.33 -8.61 22.45
CA TYR A 107 -22.04 -8.20 21.92
C TYR A 107 -22.10 -7.98 20.40
N TYR A 108 -23.18 -7.37 19.89
CA TYR A 108 -23.54 -7.27 18.46
C TYR A 108 -22.42 -6.80 17.52
N MET A 109 -21.44 -6.03 18.01
CA MET A 109 -20.25 -5.66 17.23
C MET A 109 -19.52 -6.89 16.68
N CYS A 110 -19.37 -7.95 17.46
CA CYS A 110 -18.69 -9.17 17.03
C CYS A 110 -19.41 -9.92 15.88
N PRO A 111 -20.72 -10.24 15.97
CA PRO A 111 -21.45 -10.84 14.85
C PRO A 111 -21.51 -9.93 13.62
N MET A 112 -21.66 -8.61 13.77
CA MET A 112 -21.64 -7.70 12.62
C MET A 112 -20.31 -7.75 11.86
N HIS A 113 -19.18 -7.80 12.57
CA HIS A 113 -17.85 -7.92 11.96
C HIS A 113 -17.66 -9.27 11.26
N THR A 114 -18.10 -10.35 11.90
CA THR A 114 -18.04 -11.70 11.33
C THR A 114 -18.86 -11.79 10.04
N LEU A 115 -20.11 -11.29 10.06
CA LEU A 115 -21.00 -11.26 8.89
C LEU A 115 -20.40 -10.46 7.73
N PHE A 116 -19.92 -9.25 8.01
CA PHE A 116 -19.35 -8.39 6.97
C PHE A 116 -18.07 -8.98 6.37
N THR A 117 -17.23 -9.62 7.19
CA THR A 117 -16.02 -10.30 6.73
C THR A 117 -16.33 -11.52 5.87
N LEU A 118 -17.34 -12.31 6.25
CA LEU A 118 -17.86 -13.40 5.43
C LEU A 118 -18.39 -12.91 4.09
N MET A 119 -19.15 -11.80 4.08
CA MET A 119 -19.68 -11.19 2.87
C MET A 119 -18.54 -10.74 1.92
N VAL A 120 -17.51 -10.06 2.44
CA VAL A 120 -16.34 -9.65 1.65
C VAL A 120 -15.58 -10.87 1.12
N TYR A 121 -15.38 -11.89 1.95
CA TYR A 121 -14.71 -13.12 1.53
C TYR A 121 -15.48 -13.83 0.42
N ALA A 122 -16.79 -14.03 0.58
CA ALA A 122 -17.65 -14.69 -0.40
C ALA A 122 -17.71 -13.93 -1.74
N THR A 123 -17.90 -12.61 -1.69
CA THR A 123 -17.96 -11.77 -2.90
C THR A 123 -16.64 -11.78 -3.68
N LEU A 124 -15.50 -11.72 -2.99
CA LEU A 124 -14.19 -11.78 -3.63
C LEU A 124 -13.83 -13.19 -4.11
N ALA A 125 -14.10 -14.23 -3.31
CA ALA A 125 -13.86 -15.62 -3.69
C ALA A 125 -14.66 -15.99 -4.94
N PHE A 126 -15.95 -15.63 -5.01
CA PHE A 126 -16.80 -15.89 -6.18
C PHE A 126 -16.28 -15.20 -7.45
N LYS A 127 -15.85 -13.92 -7.34
CA LYS A 127 -15.36 -13.14 -8.49
C LYS A 127 -13.98 -13.59 -8.97
N LEU A 128 -13.13 -14.10 -8.07
CA LEU A 128 -11.75 -14.53 -8.38
C LEU A 128 -11.63 -15.98 -8.85
N ILE A 129 -12.61 -16.84 -8.56
CA ILE A 129 -12.69 -18.18 -9.20
C ILE A 129 -12.82 -18.06 -10.73
N LYS A 130 -13.35 -16.93 -11.24
CA LYS A 130 -13.44 -16.65 -12.70
C LYS A 130 -12.25 -15.87 -13.29
N VAL A 131 -11.31 -15.39 -12.47
CA VAL A 131 -10.15 -14.66 -12.98
C VAL A 131 -9.04 -15.67 -13.29
N PRO A 132 -8.51 -15.72 -14.52
CA PRO A 132 -7.40 -16.61 -14.83
C PRO A 132 -6.24 -16.29 -13.89
N LYS A 133 -5.74 -17.32 -13.20
CA LYS A 133 -4.53 -17.25 -12.40
C LYS A 133 -3.46 -16.59 -13.28
N ARG A 134 -2.97 -15.39 -12.91
CA ARG A 134 -1.77 -14.85 -13.56
C ARG A 134 -0.71 -15.93 -13.41
N ARG A 135 -0.25 -16.47 -14.55
CA ARG A 135 0.81 -17.47 -14.57
C ARG A 135 1.93 -16.96 -13.67
N PRO A 136 2.46 -17.78 -12.75
CA PRO A 136 3.68 -17.42 -12.06
C PRO A 136 4.68 -17.04 -13.15
N MET A 137 5.30 -15.87 -12.98
CA MET A 137 6.30 -15.42 -13.92
C MET A 137 7.42 -16.46 -13.90
N ASP A 138 7.63 -17.13 -15.04
CA ASP A 138 8.73 -18.07 -15.19
C ASP A 138 10.03 -17.38 -14.72
N PRO A 139 10.81 -17.99 -13.82
CA PRO A 139 12.13 -17.48 -13.44
C PRO A 139 13.06 -17.31 -14.65
N HIS A 140 12.70 -17.89 -15.79
CA HIS A 140 13.39 -17.81 -17.07
C HIS A 140 12.91 -16.71 -18.02
N LYS A 141 11.95 -15.85 -17.66
CA LYS A 141 11.70 -14.63 -18.45
C LYS A 141 12.73 -13.55 -18.09
N LYS A 142 13.96 -13.84 -18.55
CA LYS A 142 15.11 -12.94 -18.62
C LYS A 142 14.67 -11.67 -19.35
N GLY A 143 14.86 -10.52 -18.70
CA GLY A 143 14.97 -9.20 -19.32
C GLY A 143 13.71 -8.65 -19.98
N MET A 144 13.24 -7.50 -19.49
CA MET A 144 13.01 -6.42 -20.46
C MET A 144 14.41 -6.15 -21.05
N PRO A 145 14.61 -6.22 -22.37
CA PRO A 145 15.93 -6.03 -22.95
C PRO A 145 16.52 -4.72 -22.41
N GLU A 146 17.75 -4.77 -21.90
CA GLU A 146 18.50 -3.63 -21.33
C GLU A 146 18.53 -2.43 -22.28
N THR A 147 18.42 -2.71 -23.58
CA THR A 147 18.32 -1.76 -24.69
C THR A 147 17.00 -0.97 -24.74
N GLU A 148 15.86 -1.53 -24.34
CA GLU A 148 14.55 -0.87 -24.41
C GLU A 148 14.27 0.09 -23.23
N PHE A 149 15.08 0.06 -22.18
CA PHE A 149 14.87 0.92 -21.02
C PHE A 149 15.04 2.41 -21.35
N PHE A 150 15.97 2.71 -22.27
CA PHE A 150 16.30 4.07 -22.70
C PHE A 150 16.12 4.33 -24.21
N ALA A 151 15.75 3.33 -25.02
CA ALA A 151 15.80 3.37 -26.50
C ALA A 151 15.15 4.60 -27.18
N GLU A 152 14.26 5.32 -26.49
CA GLU A 152 13.42 6.35 -27.07
C GLU A 152 13.93 7.79 -26.86
N TYR A 153 14.98 8.00 -26.05
CA TYR A 153 15.45 9.35 -25.70
C TYR A 153 16.92 9.53 -26.12
N GLY A 154 17.22 10.54 -26.95
CA GLY A 154 18.54 10.72 -27.60
C GLY A 154 19.77 10.82 -26.69
N GLU A 155 19.59 10.99 -25.37
CA GLU A 155 20.67 10.92 -24.36
C GLU A 155 20.93 9.51 -23.80
N ALA A 156 20.22 8.49 -24.28
CA ALA A 156 20.35 7.09 -23.85
C ALA A 156 21.77 6.54 -23.95
N SER A 157 22.58 7.04 -24.89
CA SER A 157 23.98 6.64 -25.08
C SER A 157 24.89 7.05 -23.92
N ARG A 158 24.50 8.06 -23.13
CA ARG A 158 25.28 8.54 -21.98
C ARG A 158 25.16 7.62 -20.77
N TYR A 159 24.08 6.85 -20.65
CA TYR A 159 23.81 6.08 -19.44
C TYR A 159 23.82 4.58 -19.74
N GLN A 160 24.82 3.89 -19.20
CA GLN A 160 24.93 2.45 -19.32
C GLN A 160 24.18 1.76 -18.17
N VAL A 161 23.12 1.02 -18.50
CA VAL A 161 22.31 0.30 -17.51
C VAL A 161 23.11 -0.85 -16.90
N GLN A 162 23.16 -0.93 -15.57
CA GLN A 162 23.69 -2.10 -14.88
C GLN A 162 22.58 -3.05 -14.47
N GLU A 163 21.66 -2.58 -13.63
CA GLU A 163 20.64 -3.42 -13.02
C GLU A 163 19.37 -2.63 -12.72
N VAL A 164 18.23 -3.34 -12.67
CA VAL A 164 16.98 -2.77 -12.20
C VAL A 164 16.93 -2.90 -10.68
N VAL A 165 17.05 -1.78 -9.98
CA VAL A 165 17.08 -1.70 -8.51
C VAL A 165 15.67 -1.82 -7.92
N GLY A 166 14.65 -1.35 -8.63
CA GLY A 166 13.28 -1.41 -8.13
C GLY A 166 12.20 -1.14 -9.17
N LYS A 167 11.04 -1.78 -8.99
CA LYS A 167 9.84 -1.51 -9.78
C LYS A 167 8.73 -1.05 -8.85
N GLY A 168 8.15 0.12 -9.14
CA GLY A 168 7.06 0.72 -8.38
C GLY A 168 5.80 0.91 -9.23
N SER A 169 4.75 1.48 -8.61
CA SER A 169 3.49 1.80 -9.30
C SER A 169 3.65 2.86 -10.39
N TYR A 170 4.62 3.76 -10.21
CA TYR A 170 4.85 4.90 -11.12
C TYR A 170 5.92 4.61 -12.18
N GLY A 171 6.61 3.46 -12.10
CA GLY A 171 7.63 3.10 -13.07
C GLY A 171 8.81 2.35 -12.45
N VAL A 172 9.99 2.47 -13.04
CA VAL A 172 11.13 1.60 -12.77
C VAL A 172 12.36 2.42 -12.43
N VAL A 173 13.12 1.97 -11.45
CA VAL A 173 14.41 2.52 -11.05
C VAL A 173 15.52 1.58 -11.49
N GLY A 174 16.41 2.08 -12.33
CA GLY A 174 17.63 1.40 -12.76
C GLY A 174 18.85 2.04 -12.12
N SER A 175 19.85 1.23 -11.76
CA SER A 175 21.19 1.71 -11.51
C SER A 175 21.96 1.72 -12.81
N VAL A 176 22.62 2.85 -13.08
CA VAL A 176 23.35 3.07 -14.33
C VAL A 176 24.70 3.69 -14.04
N ILE A 177 25.64 3.56 -14.97
CA ILE A 177 26.87 4.36 -15.00
C ILE A 177 26.67 5.49 -16.01
N ASP A 178 26.91 6.73 -15.57
CA ASP A 178 27.08 7.85 -16.49
C ASP A 178 28.45 7.73 -17.16
N THR A 179 28.47 7.50 -18.47
CA THR A 179 29.71 7.26 -19.23
C THR A 179 30.60 8.49 -19.33
N HIS A 180 30.06 9.69 -19.09
CA HIS A 180 30.84 10.93 -19.11
C HIS A 180 31.57 11.19 -17.80
N THR A 181 30.92 10.91 -16.66
CA THR A 181 31.50 11.16 -15.33
C THR A 181 32.13 9.92 -14.71
N GLY A 182 31.75 8.73 -15.19
CA GLY A 182 32.09 7.44 -14.57
C GLY A 182 31.32 7.17 -13.28
N GLU A 183 30.41 8.06 -12.86
CA GLU A 183 29.67 7.89 -11.61
C GLU A 183 28.52 6.90 -11.77
N LYS A 184 28.31 6.10 -10.71
CA LYS A 184 27.11 5.26 -10.58
C LYS A 184 25.95 6.14 -10.09
N VAL A 185 24.91 6.25 -10.91
CA VAL A 185 23.71 7.05 -10.64
C VAL A 185 22.45 6.18 -10.67
N ALA A 186 21.36 6.70 -10.12
CA ALA A 186 20.06 6.04 -10.16
C ALA A 186 19.13 6.79 -11.11
N ILE A 187 18.51 6.09 -12.05
CA ILE A 187 17.52 6.67 -12.96
C ILE A 187 16.15 6.08 -12.68
N LYS A 188 15.19 6.95 -12.38
CA LYS A 188 13.78 6.63 -12.22
C LYS A 188 13.04 7.02 -13.49
N LYS A 189 12.60 6.02 -14.26
CA LYS A 189 11.65 6.18 -15.37
C LYS A 189 10.23 6.20 -14.80
N ILE A 190 9.48 7.25 -15.11
CA ILE A 190 8.06 7.39 -14.77
C ILE A 190 7.26 7.35 -16.06
N ASN A 191 6.35 6.40 -16.17
CA ASN A 191 5.55 6.20 -17.37
C ASN A 191 4.23 6.97 -17.30
N ASP A 192 3.67 7.31 -18.46
CA ASP A 192 2.29 7.79 -18.61
C ASP A 192 1.93 8.96 -17.67
N VAL A 193 2.84 9.93 -17.56
CA VAL A 193 2.79 10.99 -16.53
C VAL A 193 1.51 11.83 -16.59
N PHE A 194 0.85 11.89 -17.74
CA PHE A 194 -0.34 12.70 -18.00
C PHE A 194 -1.65 11.92 -18.01
N GLU A 195 -1.65 10.62 -17.73
CA GLU A 195 -2.88 9.81 -17.73
C GLU A 195 -3.87 10.30 -16.66
N HIS A 196 -3.35 10.73 -15.50
CA HIS A 196 -4.14 11.27 -14.41
C HIS A 196 -3.57 12.60 -13.89
N VAL A 197 -4.41 13.64 -13.87
CA VAL A 197 -4.05 15.00 -13.43
C VAL A 197 -3.54 15.01 -11.97
N SER A 198 -4.11 14.15 -11.11
CA SER A 198 -3.67 13.97 -9.72
C SER A 198 -2.24 13.47 -9.62
N ASP A 199 -1.85 12.49 -10.44
CA ASP A 199 -0.51 11.92 -10.45
C ASP A 199 0.51 12.90 -11.03
N ALA A 200 0.16 13.59 -12.12
CA ALA A 200 0.98 14.66 -12.69
C ALA A 200 1.29 15.75 -11.65
N THR A 201 0.27 16.17 -10.89
CA THR A 201 0.42 17.17 -9.83
C THR A 201 1.33 16.69 -8.70
N ARG A 202 1.23 15.40 -8.33
CA ARG A 202 2.05 14.78 -7.29
C ARG A 202 3.51 14.68 -7.72
N ILE A 203 3.77 14.25 -8.95
CA ILE A 203 5.11 14.17 -9.55
C ILE A 203 5.75 15.56 -9.62
N LEU A 204 4.99 16.56 -10.10
CA LEU A 204 5.49 17.93 -10.18
C LEU A 204 5.85 18.48 -8.79
N ARG A 205 5.05 18.19 -7.77
CA ARG A 205 5.34 18.60 -6.38
C ARG A 205 6.61 17.95 -5.86
N GLU A 206 6.79 16.65 -6.09
CA GLU A 206 8.00 15.90 -5.68
C GLU A 206 9.26 16.51 -6.33
N ILE A 207 9.23 16.72 -7.65
CA ILE A 207 10.35 17.33 -8.38
C ILE A 207 10.65 18.74 -7.87
N LYS A 208 9.61 19.58 -7.64
CA LYS A 208 9.80 20.94 -7.13
C LYS A 208 10.42 20.96 -5.75
N LEU A 209 9.96 20.09 -4.83
CA LEU A 209 10.52 20.00 -3.49
C LEU A 209 11.98 19.53 -3.51
N LEU A 210 12.29 18.47 -4.25
CA LEU A 210 13.65 17.94 -4.34
C LEU A 210 14.62 18.88 -5.05
N ARG A 211 14.14 19.77 -5.94
CA ARG A 211 14.97 20.84 -6.52
C ARG A 211 15.29 21.98 -5.55
N LEU A 212 14.49 22.17 -4.49
CA LEU A 212 14.66 23.24 -3.52
C LEU A 212 15.41 22.78 -2.26
N LEU A 213 15.34 21.49 -1.92
CA LEU A 213 15.97 20.92 -0.74
C LEU A 213 17.41 20.50 -1.04
N ARG A 214 18.37 21.03 -0.27
CA ARG A 214 19.78 20.62 -0.29
C ARG A 214 20.20 20.19 1.10
N HIS A 215 20.32 18.90 1.33
CA HIS A 215 20.68 18.32 2.62
C HIS A 215 21.35 16.96 2.43
N PRO A 216 22.39 16.60 3.21
CA PRO A 216 23.10 15.31 3.06
C PRO A 216 22.19 14.07 3.19
N ASP A 217 21.13 14.16 3.98
CA ASP A 217 20.16 13.06 4.16
C ASP A 217 18.97 13.08 3.18
N ILE A 218 18.98 13.98 2.19
CA ILE A 218 17.93 14.09 1.18
C ILE A 218 18.55 13.84 -0.20
N VAL A 219 17.95 12.95 -0.98
CA VAL A 219 18.42 12.65 -2.33
C VAL A 219 18.31 13.88 -3.23
N GLU A 220 19.37 14.19 -3.96
CA GLU A 220 19.42 15.32 -4.88
C GLU A 220 19.07 14.87 -6.31
N ILE A 221 18.38 15.73 -7.06
CA ILE A 221 18.16 15.50 -8.49
C ILE A 221 19.37 16.06 -9.25
N LYS A 222 20.17 15.17 -9.84
CA LYS A 222 21.31 15.56 -10.70
C LYS A 222 20.84 16.06 -12.06
N HIS A 223 19.90 15.35 -12.68
CA HIS A 223 19.45 15.66 -14.04
C HIS A 223 18.01 15.17 -14.28
N ILE A 224 17.29 15.82 -15.20
CA ILE A 224 15.97 15.38 -15.66
C ILE A 224 16.03 15.30 -17.18
N MET A 225 15.85 14.11 -17.74
CA MET A 225 15.82 13.95 -19.19
C MET A 225 14.42 14.27 -19.69
N LEU A 226 14.35 15.20 -20.63
CA LEU A 226 13.11 15.61 -21.27
C LEU A 226 13.03 14.98 -22.66
N PRO A 227 11.81 14.71 -23.15
CA PRO A 227 11.62 14.20 -24.51
C PRO A 227 12.09 15.22 -25.55
N PRO A 228 12.50 14.75 -26.74
CA PRO A 228 12.89 15.63 -27.83
C PRO A 228 11.74 16.53 -28.30
N SER A 229 10.47 16.09 -28.14
CA SER A 229 9.30 16.86 -28.54
C SER A 229 8.21 16.88 -27.44
N ARG A 230 7.46 18.00 -27.38
CA ARG A 230 6.31 18.12 -26.47
C ARG A 230 5.19 17.12 -26.78
N ARG A 231 5.12 16.61 -28.03
CA ARG A 231 4.08 15.68 -28.48
C ARG A 231 4.38 14.24 -28.04
N GLU A 232 5.65 13.91 -27.87
CA GLU A 232 6.13 12.62 -27.37
C GLU A 232 6.31 12.62 -25.84
N PHE A 233 5.86 13.68 -25.16
CA PHE A 233 6.01 13.77 -23.71
C PHE A 233 5.02 12.87 -22.98
N ARG A 234 5.40 11.61 -22.85
CA ARG A 234 4.64 10.58 -22.16
C ARG A 234 5.32 10.12 -20.87
N ASP A 235 6.64 10.02 -20.93
CA ASP A 235 7.48 9.52 -19.85
C ASP A 235 8.43 10.61 -19.34
N ILE A 236 8.85 10.51 -18.08
CA ILE A 236 9.89 11.35 -17.47
C ILE A 236 10.98 10.46 -16.89
N TYR A 237 12.25 10.84 -17.11
CA TYR A 237 13.40 10.20 -16.47
C TYR A 237 14.08 11.17 -15.52
N ILE A 238 14.20 10.78 -14.26
CA ILE A 238 14.84 11.57 -13.21
C ILE A 238 16.12 10.86 -12.78
N VAL A 239 17.25 11.56 -12.84
CA VAL A 239 18.57 11.09 -12.44
C VAL A 239 18.88 11.61 -11.04
N PHE A 240 19.26 10.70 -10.16
CA PHE A 240 19.71 10.93 -8.78
C PHE A 240 21.18 10.53 -8.63
#